data_AF-A0A558C274-F1
#
_entry.id   AF-A0A558C274-F1
#
_cell.length_a   1.000
_cell.length_b   1.000
_cell.length_c   1.000
_cell.angle_alpha   90.00
_cell.angle_beta   90.00
_cell.angle_gamma   90.00
#
_symmetry.space_group_name_H-M   'P 1'
#
loop_
_entity.id
_entity.type
_entity.pdbx_description
1 polymer ?
#
loop_
_entity_poly.entity_id
_entity_poly.type
_entity_poly.pdbx_seq_one_letter_code
_entity_poly.pdbx_strand_id
1 'polypeptide(L)'
;MKGVLLLILALCTKPVFGQSIVGFWQADDTTVAAGYKAHYIFSANKKFTYNVNEEDGLSRIRTIGGRYSIKGTMLLLTPEYTVELVGGTLERSHIVTGHDSWSIENTHQKTYKITKPVAQETIFKLIKRKKGWCLLLDTWPYYRIKGTK
;
A
#
# COMPACT_ATOMS: atom_id res chain seq x y z
N MET A 1 54.64 33.33 17.51
CA MET A 1 54.01 32.00 17.72
C MET A 1 52.66 31.98 17.03
N LYS A 2 52.53 31.19 15.96
CA LYS A 2 51.30 31.06 15.17
C LYS A 2 50.40 30.02 15.85
N GLY A 3 49.31 30.45 16.47
CA GLY A 3 48.28 29.55 16.99
C GLY A 3 47.23 29.31 15.92
N VAL A 4 47.26 28.12 15.29
CA VAL A 4 46.22 27.68 14.36
C VAL A 4 45.09 27.08 15.19
N LEU A 5 43.95 27.77 15.25
CA LEU A 5 42.72 27.26 15.85
C LEU A 5 42.01 26.39 14.81
N LEU A 6 42.14 25.07 14.93
CA LEU A 6 41.47 24.11 14.06
C LEU A 6 39.99 24.00 14.47
N LEU A 7 39.11 24.57 13.66
CA LEU A 7 37.66 24.47 13.80
C LEU A 7 37.21 23.08 13.32
N ILE A 8 36.97 22.14 14.24
CA ILE A 8 36.35 20.86 13.90
C ILE A 8 34.83 21.08 13.84
N LEU A 9 34.35 21.49 12.67
CA LEU A 9 32.92 21.42 12.31
C LEU A 9 32.53 19.95 12.18
N ALA A 10 32.08 19.35 13.28
CA ALA A 10 31.37 18.09 13.25
C ALA A 10 30.03 18.32 12.54
N LEU A 11 30.05 18.19 11.21
CA LEU A 11 28.86 18.00 10.39
C LEU A 11 28.21 16.67 10.82
N CYS A 12 27.35 16.75 11.84
CA CYS A 12 26.33 15.76 12.09
C CYS A 12 25.39 15.76 10.89
N THR A 13 25.77 15.04 9.83
CA THR A 13 24.85 14.68 8.75
C THR A 13 23.83 13.72 9.36
N LYS A 14 22.71 14.28 9.85
CA LYS A 14 21.52 13.49 10.12
C LYS A 14 21.23 12.69 8.85
N PRO A 15 21.10 11.35 8.91
CA PRO A 15 20.69 10.62 7.73
C PRO A 15 19.30 11.12 7.35
N VAL A 16 19.20 11.81 6.21
CA VAL A 16 17.94 12.24 5.63
C VAL A 16 17.26 10.97 5.11
N PHE A 17 16.62 10.21 6.00
CA PHE A 17 15.61 9.22 5.63
C PHE A 17 14.29 9.96 5.36
N GLY A 18 14.33 10.86 4.36
CA GLY A 18 13.25 11.78 4.00
C GLY A 18 12.26 11.23 2.98
N GLN A 19 12.31 9.94 2.66
CA GLN A 19 11.36 9.33 1.73
C GLN A 19 10.10 8.90 2.50
N SER A 20 9.20 9.87 2.71
CA SER A 20 7.88 9.59 3.25
C SER A 20 7.05 8.83 2.20
N ILE A 21 6.72 7.57 2.50
CA ILE A 21 5.78 6.76 1.71
C ILE A 21 4.32 7.15 1.94
N VAL A 22 4.05 8.17 2.78
CA VAL A 22 2.68 8.63 3.07
C VAL A 22 1.99 9.06 1.77
N GLY A 23 0.82 8.50 1.52
CA GLY A 23 0.04 8.77 0.33
C GLY A 23 -0.79 7.57 -0.13
N PHE A 24 -1.48 7.79 -1.25
CA PHE A 24 -2.25 6.78 -1.97
C PHE A 24 -1.40 6.23 -3.13
N TRP A 25 -1.27 4.92 -3.22
CA TRP A 25 -0.41 4.21 -4.17
C TRP A 25 -1.18 3.09 -4.85
N GLN A 26 -1.40 3.22 -6.16
CA GLN A 26 -2.22 2.29 -6.94
C GLN A 26 -1.35 1.42 -7.85
N ALA A 27 -1.69 0.13 -7.97
CA ALA A 27 -1.01 -0.76 -8.91
C ALA A 27 -1.15 -0.27 -10.36
N ASP A 28 -0.04 -0.37 -11.12
CA ASP A 28 0.04 -0.23 -12.58
C ASP A 28 -0.44 1.08 -13.24
N ASP A 29 -1.01 2.03 -12.48
CA ASP A 29 -1.58 3.26 -13.04
C ASP A 29 -1.50 4.46 -12.08
N THR A 30 -1.40 5.65 -12.64
CA THR A 30 -1.45 6.95 -11.96
C THR A 30 -2.84 7.59 -11.98
N THR A 31 -3.79 7.02 -12.71
CA THR A 31 -5.16 7.53 -12.84
C THR A 31 -6.10 6.79 -11.89
N VAL A 32 -7.00 7.53 -11.25
CA VAL A 32 -8.17 6.94 -10.56
C VAL A 32 -9.16 6.59 -11.67
N ALA A 33 -8.94 5.46 -12.33
CA ALA A 33 -9.83 4.93 -13.35
C ALA A 33 -10.91 4.02 -12.72
N ALA A 34 -11.99 3.77 -13.46
CA ALA A 34 -13.20 3.06 -13.03
C ALA A 34 -13.03 1.55 -12.72
N GLY A 35 -11.80 1.07 -12.53
CA GLY A 35 -11.48 -0.33 -12.23
C GLY A 35 -10.82 -0.55 -10.87
N TYR A 36 -10.83 0.45 -9.97
CA TYR A 36 -10.28 0.43 -8.60
C TYR A 36 -9.23 -0.66 -8.35
N LYS A 37 -8.08 -0.51 -9.02
CA LYS A 37 -6.97 -1.45 -8.89
C LYS A 37 -6.53 -1.57 -7.44
N ALA A 38 -5.85 -2.68 -7.15
CA ALA A 38 -5.24 -2.89 -5.85
C ALA A 38 -4.37 -1.69 -5.45
N HIS A 39 -4.52 -1.22 -4.22
CA HIS A 39 -3.85 -0.01 -3.78
C HIS A 39 -3.53 0.00 -2.28
N TYR A 40 -2.47 0.72 -1.94
CA TYR A 40 -2.08 1.03 -0.57
C TYR A 40 -2.41 2.48 -0.22
N ILE A 41 -2.86 2.69 1.00
CA ILE A 41 -2.91 4.01 1.64
C ILE A 41 -2.01 3.96 2.86
N PHE A 42 -0.96 4.78 2.87
CA PHE A 42 -0.09 4.96 4.03
C PHE A 42 -0.37 6.32 4.66
N SER A 43 -0.73 6.36 5.94
CA SER A 43 -1.04 7.59 6.67
C SER A 43 0.15 8.05 7.53
N ALA A 44 0.14 9.33 7.91
CA ALA A 44 1.18 9.91 8.77
C ALA A 44 1.24 9.29 10.17
N ASN A 45 0.11 8.78 10.68
CA ASN A 45 0.01 8.10 11.99
C ASN A 45 0.44 6.63 11.97
N LYS A 46 1.27 6.22 10.98
CA LYS A 46 1.84 4.87 10.87
C LYS A 46 0.81 3.76 10.69
N LYS A 47 -0.36 4.08 10.12
CA LYS A 47 -1.35 3.08 9.69
C LYS A 47 -1.28 2.86 8.19
N PHE A 48 -1.61 1.65 7.76
CA PHE A 48 -1.79 1.35 6.35
C PHE A 48 -3.13 0.66 6.12
N THR A 49 -3.65 0.83 4.92
CA THR A 49 -4.69 -0.04 4.36
C THR A 49 -4.24 -0.51 2.98
N TYR A 50 -4.46 -1.78 2.69
CA TYR A 50 -4.36 -2.37 1.37
C TYR A 50 -5.75 -2.77 0.94
N ASN A 51 -6.20 -2.27 -0.21
CA ASN A 51 -7.43 -2.69 -0.83
C ASN A 51 -7.08 -3.55 -2.04
N VAL A 52 -7.77 -4.67 -2.21
CA VAL A 52 -7.59 -5.56 -3.37
C VAL A 52 -8.18 -4.91 -4.63
N ASN A 53 -7.92 -5.52 -5.79
CA ASN A 53 -8.60 -5.12 -7.03
C ASN A 53 -10.11 -5.35 -6.87
N GLU A 54 -10.93 -4.32 -7.06
CA GLU A 54 -12.40 -4.45 -6.96
C GLU A 54 -13.01 -5.25 -8.11
N GLU A 55 -12.31 -5.36 -9.24
CA GLU A 55 -12.72 -6.20 -10.38
C GLU A 55 -12.57 -7.71 -10.09
N ASP A 56 -11.82 -8.09 -9.05
CA ASP A 56 -11.75 -9.48 -8.61
C ASP A 56 -13.04 -9.86 -7.86
N GLY A 57 -14.04 -10.34 -8.60
CA GLY A 57 -15.33 -10.77 -8.09
C GLY A 57 -15.24 -11.94 -7.10
N LEU A 58 -14.13 -12.68 -7.09
CA LEU A 58 -13.93 -13.88 -6.28
C LEU A 58 -13.19 -13.61 -4.96
N SER A 59 -12.52 -12.47 -4.84
CA SER A 59 -11.82 -12.12 -3.61
C SER A 59 -12.79 -11.85 -2.45
N ARG A 60 -12.70 -12.69 -1.40
CA ARG A 60 -13.44 -12.44 -0.15
C ARG A 60 -12.83 -11.32 0.67
N ILE A 61 -11.51 -11.23 0.74
CA ILE A 61 -10.82 -10.18 1.50
C ILE A 61 -10.80 -8.92 0.64
N ARG A 62 -11.48 -7.87 1.08
CA ARG A 62 -11.54 -6.58 0.37
C ARG A 62 -10.48 -5.61 0.85
N THR A 63 -10.22 -5.62 2.15
CA THR A 63 -9.24 -4.72 2.77
C THR A 63 -8.41 -5.47 3.79
N ILE A 64 -7.12 -5.16 3.83
CA ILE A 64 -6.21 -5.53 4.92
C ILE A 64 -5.72 -4.22 5.54
N GLY A 65 -5.90 -4.04 6.84
CA GLY A 65 -5.45 -2.83 7.52
C GLY A 65 -4.62 -3.12 8.75
N GLY A 66 -3.77 -2.17 9.11
CA GLY A 66 -2.87 -2.33 10.25
C GLY A 66 -1.89 -1.18 10.40
N ARG A 67 -0.73 -1.48 10.97
CA ARG A 67 0.35 -0.51 11.19
C ARG A 67 1.57 -0.81 10.35
N TYR A 68 2.35 0.21 10.05
CA TYR A 68 3.63 0.05 9.35
C TYR A 68 4.78 0.75 10.06
N SER A 69 5.98 0.23 9.86
CA SER A 69 7.23 0.89 10.26
C SER A 69 8.29 0.74 9.18
N ILE A 70 9.25 1.66 9.16
CA ILE A 70 10.33 1.68 8.17
C ILE A 70 11.66 1.54 8.92
N LYS A 71 12.48 0.58 8.49
CA LYS A 71 13.84 0.35 9.00
C LYS A 71 14.80 0.26 7.81
N GLY A 72 15.51 1.36 7.52
CA GLY A 72 16.35 1.43 6.32
C GLY A 72 15.51 1.29 5.04
N THR A 73 15.79 0.27 4.24
CA THR A 73 15.05 -0.08 3.00
C THR A 73 13.93 -1.10 3.22
N MET A 74 13.68 -1.48 4.47
CA MET A 74 12.66 -2.45 4.84
C MET A 74 11.41 -1.72 5.32
N LEU A 75 10.27 -2.11 4.77
CA LEU A 75 8.94 -1.73 5.23
C LEU A 75 8.36 -2.94 5.96
N LEU A 76 8.00 -2.75 7.22
CA LEU A 76 7.33 -3.74 8.05
C LEU A 76 5.84 -3.41 8.07
N LEU A 77 5.01 -4.31 7.54
CA LEU A 77 3.55 -4.22 7.59
C LEU A 77 3.02 -5.19 8.63
N THR A 78 2.29 -4.70 9.63
CA THR A 78 1.66 -5.54 10.66
C THR A 78 0.14 -5.48 10.48
N PRO A 79 -0.47 -6.47 9.80
CA PRO A 79 -1.92 -6.54 9.65
C PRO A 79 -2.62 -6.74 11.00
N GLU A 80 -3.66 -5.95 11.26
CA GLU A 80 -4.44 -5.98 12.51
C GLU A 80 -5.90 -6.32 12.28
N TYR A 81 -6.40 -6.09 11.08
CA TYR A 81 -7.75 -6.45 10.69
C TYR A 81 -7.87 -6.71 9.18
N THR A 82 -8.92 -7.43 8.83
CA THR A 82 -9.41 -7.59 7.46
C THR A 82 -10.84 -7.09 7.36
N VAL A 83 -11.24 -6.59 6.19
CA VAL A 83 -12.64 -6.41 5.82
C VAL A 83 -12.94 -7.47 4.77
N GLU A 84 -13.94 -8.30 5.04
CA GLU A 84 -14.23 -9.49 4.23
C GLU A 84 -15.70 -9.52 3.80
N LEU A 85 -15.95 -10.11 2.64
CA LEU A 85 -17.28 -10.49 2.16
C LEU A 85 -17.70 -11.83 2.76
N VAL A 86 -18.77 -11.79 3.55
CA VAL A 86 -19.32 -12.96 4.26
C VAL A 86 -20.67 -13.34 3.65
N GLY A 87 -20.94 -14.65 3.63
CA GLY A 87 -22.11 -15.21 2.96
C GLY A 87 -21.94 -15.20 1.44
N GLY A 88 -23.08 -15.00 0.78
CA GLY A 88 -23.20 -14.91 -0.68
C GLY A 88 -23.10 -16.24 -1.42
N THR A 89 -23.36 -16.16 -2.72
CA THR A 89 -23.38 -17.29 -3.66
C THR A 89 -22.43 -16.99 -4.82
N LEU A 90 -21.71 -18.03 -5.26
CA LEU A 90 -20.89 -17.92 -6.47
C LEU A 90 -21.82 -17.90 -7.68
N GLU A 91 -21.80 -16.82 -8.43
CA GLU A 91 -22.66 -16.59 -9.59
C GLU A 91 -21.81 -16.21 -10.79
N ARG A 92 -22.26 -16.63 -11.98
CA ARG A 92 -21.67 -16.22 -13.25
C ARG A 92 -22.59 -15.20 -13.89
N SER A 93 -22.04 -14.07 -14.32
CA SER A 93 -22.77 -13.04 -15.03
C SER A 93 -23.55 -13.63 -16.20
N HIS A 94 -24.85 -13.35 -16.23
CA HIS A 94 -25.75 -13.79 -17.31
C HIS A 94 -25.66 -12.91 -18.56
N ILE A 95 -24.93 -11.79 -18.50
CA ILE A 95 -24.88 -10.77 -19.58
C ILE A 95 -23.47 -10.47 -20.07
N VAL A 96 -22.42 -10.90 -19.35
CA VAL A 96 -21.02 -10.71 -19.75
C VAL A 96 -20.46 -12.03 -20.28
N THR A 97 -19.95 -12.02 -21.52
CA THR A 97 -19.36 -13.20 -22.19
C THR A 97 -17.89 -13.43 -21.85
N GLY A 98 -17.31 -12.56 -21.02
CA GLY A 98 -15.92 -12.64 -20.57
C GLY A 98 -15.62 -13.90 -19.74
N HIS A 99 -14.36 -14.33 -19.76
CA HIS A 99 -13.86 -15.46 -18.98
C HIS A 99 -13.89 -15.19 -17.47
N ASP A 100 -13.83 -13.91 -17.06
CA ASP A 100 -13.83 -13.45 -15.67
C ASP A 100 -15.20 -12.93 -15.23
N SER A 101 -16.26 -13.64 -15.62
CA SER A 101 -17.65 -13.27 -15.33
C SER A 101 -18.15 -13.79 -13.98
N TRP A 102 -17.28 -14.35 -13.14
CA TRP A 102 -17.68 -14.95 -11.87
C TRP A 102 -17.52 -13.98 -10.70
N SER A 103 -18.53 -13.91 -9.84
CA SER A 103 -18.54 -13.08 -8.65
C SER A 103 -19.24 -13.77 -7.48
N ILE A 104 -18.92 -13.33 -6.26
CA ILE A 104 -19.67 -13.72 -5.07
C ILE A 104 -20.72 -12.65 -4.80
N GLU A 105 -21.97 -12.95 -5.14
CA GLU A 105 -23.12 -12.04 -5.03
C GLU A 105 -23.82 -12.17 -3.68
N ASN A 106 -24.67 -11.19 -3.34
CA ASN A 106 -25.48 -11.17 -2.11
C ASN A 106 -24.66 -11.29 -0.81
N THR A 107 -23.47 -10.71 -0.81
CA THR A 107 -22.57 -10.68 0.35
C THR A 107 -22.84 -9.46 1.23
N HIS A 108 -22.33 -9.49 2.46
CA HIS A 108 -22.21 -8.31 3.29
C HIS A 108 -20.77 -8.20 3.82
N GLN A 109 -20.33 -6.98 4.08
CA GLN A 109 -19.00 -6.72 4.61
C GLN A 109 -18.97 -6.94 6.13
N LYS A 110 -17.93 -7.61 6.59
CA LYS A 110 -17.62 -7.77 8.01
C LYS A 110 -16.15 -7.52 8.27
N THR A 111 -15.85 -6.81 9.37
CA THR A 111 -14.48 -6.62 9.83
C THR A 111 -14.09 -7.73 10.79
N TYR A 112 -12.93 -8.34 10.55
CA TYR A 112 -12.34 -9.35 11.43
C TYR A 112 -11.05 -8.80 12.03
N LYS A 113 -10.91 -8.91 13.34
CA LYS A 113 -9.67 -8.57 14.04
C LYS A 113 -8.70 -9.74 13.98
N ILE A 114 -7.45 -9.46 13.63
CA ILE A 114 -6.37 -10.45 13.68
C ILE A 114 -5.90 -10.55 15.13
N THR A 115 -6.04 -11.74 15.72
CA THR A 115 -5.77 -11.96 17.16
C THR A 115 -4.29 -11.98 17.50
N LYS A 116 -3.45 -12.42 16.56
CA LYS A 116 -1.98 -12.44 16.69
C LYS A 116 -1.34 -11.81 15.44
N PRO A 117 -1.28 -10.47 15.37
CA PRO A 117 -0.65 -9.77 14.26
C PRO A 117 0.82 -10.19 14.08
N VAL A 118 1.21 -10.50 12.85
CA VAL A 118 2.59 -10.82 12.47
C VAL A 118 3.08 -9.75 11.51
N ALA A 119 4.28 -9.22 11.76
CA ALA A 119 4.91 -8.28 10.85
C ALA A 119 5.39 -9.02 9.59
N GLN A 120 5.03 -8.49 8.43
CA GLN A 120 5.52 -8.90 7.12
C GLN A 120 6.60 -7.92 6.67
N GLU A 121 7.72 -8.47 6.22
CA GLU A 121 8.85 -7.72 5.70
C GLU A 121 8.72 -7.58 4.19
N THR A 122 8.83 -6.35 3.68
CA THR A 122 8.95 -6.07 2.25
C THR A 122 10.09 -5.09 2.01
N ILE A 123 10.86 -5.29 0.96
CA ILE A 123 11.86 -4.32 0.52
C ILE A 123 11.14 -3.23 -0.26
N PHE A 124 11.28 -1.97 0.19
CA PHE A 124 10.70 -0.84 -0.51
C PHE A 124 11.74 0.05 -1.18
N LYS A 125 11.38 0.62 -2.34
CA LYS A 125 12.16 1.68 -3.02
C LYS A 125 11.22 2.73 -3.58
N LEU A 126 11.48 4.00 -3.30
CA LEU A 126 10.79 5.10 -3.99
C LEU A 126 11.64 5.59 -5.15
N ILE A 127 11.05 5.54 -6.34
CA ILE A 127 11.69 5.96 -7.58
C ILE A 127 10.80 6.95 -8.33
N LYS A 128 11.43 7.87 -9.07
CA LYS A 128 10.73 8.75 -10.00
C LYS A 128 10.69 8.10 -11.38
N ARG A 129 9.49 7.89 -11.93
CA ARG A 129 9.25 7.42 -13.31
C ARG A 129 8.58 8.53 -14.12
N LYS A 130 8.52 8.36 -15.45
CA LYS A 130 7.83 9.30 -16.37
C LYS A 130 6.41 9.65 -15.89
N LYS A 131 5.65 8.65 -15.43
CA LYS A 131 4.27 8.82 -14.95
C LYS A 131 4.16 9.50 -13.58
N GLY A 132 5.20 9.46 -12.73
CA GLY A 132 5.13 10.00 -11.37
C GLY A 132 6.06 9.32 -10.38
N TRP A 133 5.79 9.53 -9.09
CA TRP A 133 6.45 8.75 -8.03
C TRP A 133 5.92 7.31 -8.06
N CYS A 134 6.81 6.35 -7.91
CA CYS A 134 6.49 4.93 -7.86
C CYS A 134 7.16 4.32 -6.62
N LEU A 135 6.34 3.67 -5.80
CA LEU A 135 6.74 2.84 -4.68
C LEU A 135 6.85 1.41 -5.19
N LEU A 136 8.05 0.87 -5.20
CA LEU A 136 8.30 -0.55 -5.45
C LEU A 136 8.25 -1.28 -4.11
N LEU A 137 7.41 -2.31 -4.01
CA LEU A 137 7.36 -3.26 -2.88
C LEU A 137 7.73 -4.65 -3.42
N ASP A 138 8.86 -5.22 -3.01
CA ASP A 138 9.40 -6.49 -3.55
C ASP A 138 9.31 -6.60 -5.08
N THR A 139 9.68 -5.52 -5.77
CA THR A 139 9.63 -5.32 -7.24
C THR A 139 8.28 -4.92 -7.85
N TRP A 140 7.17 -5.03 -7.12
CA TRP A 140 5.85 -4.66 -7.61
C TRP A 140 5.64 -3.14 -7.61
N PRO A 141 5.24 -2.53 -8.74
CA PRO A 141 5.12 -1.08 -8.86
C PRO A 141 3.74 -0.56 -8.45
N TYR A 142 3.73 0.32 -7.45
CA TYR A 142 2.57 1.14 -7.10
C TYR A 142 2.87 2.60 -7.41
N TYR A 143 2.01 3.26 -8.17
CA TYR A 143 2.18 4.63 -8.58
C TYR A 143 1.38 5.57 -7.68
N ARG A 144 2.00 6.70 -7.33
CA ARG A 144 1.35 7.71 -6.51
C ARG A 144 0.23 8.37 -7.29
N ILE A 145 -0.98 8.30 -6.75
CA ILE A 145 -2.11 9.07 -7.25
C ILE A 145 -1.94 10.53 -6.76
N LYS A 146 -2.07 11.49 -7.67
CA LYS A 146 -2.04 12.92 -7.36
C LYS A 146 -3.48 13.43 -7.18
N GLY A 147 -3.81 13.93 -5.98
CA GLY A 147 -5.14 14.41 -5.59
C GLY A 147 -5.92 13.33 -4.82
N THR A 148 -6.54 13.61 -3.68
CA THR A 148 -7.48 14.71 -3.42
C THR A 148 -6.90 15.89 -2.63
N LYS A 149 -7.29 17.10 -3.03
CA LYS A 149 -7.29 18.29 -2.16
C LYS A 149 -8.39 18.13 -1.12
#